data_AF-A0A923VP07-F1
#
_entry.id   AF-A0A923VP07-F1
#
_cell.length_a   1.000
_cell.length_b   1.000
_cell.length_c   1.000
_cell.angle_alpha   90.00
_cell.angle_beta   90.00
_cell.angle_gamma   90.00
#
_symmetry.space_group_name_H-M   'P 1'
#
loop_
_entity.id
_entity.type
_entity.pdbx_description
1 polymer ?
#
loop_
_entity_poly.entity_id
_entity_poly.type
_entity_poly.pdbx_seq_one_letter_code
_entity_poly.pdbx_strand_id
1 'polypeptide(L)' 'QWMKVLTFVVIISLLWHVWVGMRDIWMDYVKAVSLRLAAQIFTIVWLTGCAGWAVQVLWRL' A
#
# COMPACT_ATOMS: atom_id res chain seq x y z
N GLN A 1 -3.17 3.42 24.12
CA GLN A 1 -3.66 2.37 23.19
C GLN A 1 -4.57 2.95 22.11
N TRP A 2 -5.57 3.77 22.45
CA TRP A 2 -6.45 4.44 21.47
C TRP A 2 -5.74 5.17 20.32
N MET A 3 -4.65 5.90 20.62
CA MET A 3 -3.85 6.56 19.56
C MET A 3 -3.20 5.55 18.60
N LYS A 4 -2.69 4.40 19.11
CA LYS A 4 -2.12 3.34 18.24
C LYS A 4 -3.18 2.79 17.28
N VAL A 5 -4.41 2.59 17.77
CA VAL A 5 -5.54 2.11 16.95
C VAL A 5 -5.94 3.14 15.89
N LEU A 6 -6.09 4.42 16.27
CA LEU A 6 -6.41 5.48 15.31
C LEU A 6 -5.34 5.60 14.22
N THR A 7 -4.07 5.61 14.61
CA THR A 7 -2.95 5.64 13.65
C THR A 7 -2.97 4.41 12.74
N PHE A 8 -3.24 3.22 13.27
CA PHE A 8 -3.35 2.00 12.46
C PHE A 8 -4.50 2.06 11.45
N VAL A 9 -5.68 2.55 11.84
CA VAL A 9 -6.83 2.73 10.95
C VAL A 9 -6.53 3.72 9.82
N VAL A 10 -5.84 4.83 10.14
CA VAL A 10 -5.40 5.80 9.13
C VAL A 10 -4.42 5.17 8.15
N ILE A 11 -3.46 4.37 8.64
CA ILE A 11 -2.50 3.66 7.79
C ILE A 11 -3.22 2.70 6.85
N ILE A 12 -4.18 1.89 7.33
CA ILE A 12 -4.96 0.99 6.47
C ILE A 12 -5.76 1.77 5.42
N SER A 13 -6.40 2.86 5.82
CA SER A 13 -7.17 3.72 4.90
C SER A 13 -6.28 4.28 3.79
N LEU A 14 -5.06 4.72 4.13
CA LEU A 14 -4.09 5.22 3.17
C LEU A 14 -3.57 4.13 2.24
N LEU A 15 -3.24 2.95 2.77
CA LEU A 15 -2.79 1.81 1.95
C LEU A 15 -3.86 1.42 0.93
N TRP A 16 -5.13 1.41 1.35
CA TRP A 16 -6.25 1.14 0.44
C TRP A 16 -6.40 2.23 -0.63
N HIS A 17 -6.34 3.51 -0.24
CA HIS A 17 -6.42 4.65 -1.16
C HIS A 17 -5.30 4.60 -2.22
N VAL A 18 -4.06 4.36 -1.79
CA VAL A 18 -2.90 4.27 -2.70
C VAL A 18 -3.03 3.06 -3.62
N TRP A 19 -3.49 1.91 -3.12
CA TRP A 19 -3.71 0.72 -3.96
C TRP A 19 -4.65 0.99 -5.13
N VAL A 20 -5.83 1.56 -4.84
CA VAL A 20 -6.83 1.88 -5.88
C VAL A 20 -6.28 2.92 -6.86
N GLY A 21 -5.72 4.03 -6.35
CA GLY A 21 -5.17 5.08 -7.21
C GLY A 21 -4.04 4.60 -8.11
N MET A 22 -3.11 3.79 -7.59
CA MET A 22 -2.00 3.25 -8.38
C MET A 22 -2.49 2.29 -9.46
N ARG A 23 -3.49 1.45 -9.18
CA ARG A 23 -4.08 0.55 -10.20
C ARG A 23 -4.60 1.36 -11.39
N ASP A 24 -5.32 2.45 -11.14
CA ASP A 24 -5.91 3.26 -12.19
C ASP A 24 -4.81 3.96 -13.02
N ILE A 25 -3.79 4.52 -12.36
CA ILE A 25 -2.59 5.08 -13.03
C ILE A 25 -1.91 4.04 -13.93
N TRP A 26 -1.71 2.82 -13.44
CA TRP A 26 -1.08 1.76 -14.24
C TRP A 26 -1.90 1.38 -15.48
N MET A 27 -3.23 1.34 -15.34
CA MET A 27 -4.13 1.03 -16.46
C MET A 27 -4.15 2.17 -17.50
N ASP A 28 -4.10 3.42 -17.06
CA ASP A 28 -4.21 4.59 -17.92
C ASP A 28 -2.92 4.86 -18.71
N TYR A 29 -1.77 4.76 -18.05
CA TYR A 29 -0.49 5.20 -18.62
C TYR A 29 0.41 4.06 -19.11
N VAL A 30 0.31 2.85 -18.55
CA VAL A 30 1.16 1.73 -18.94
C VAL A 30 0.42 0.80 -19.89
N LYS A 31 0.76 0.90 -21.19
CA LYS A 31 0.10 0.12 -22.26
C LYS A 31 0.64 -1.30 -22.38
N ALA A 32 1.94 -1.50 -22.17
CA ALA A 32 2.58 -2.82 -22.24
C ALA A 32 2.14 -3.71 -21.06
N VAL A 33 1.53 -4.85 -21.36
CA VAL A 33 0.95 -5.75 -20.34
C VAL A 33 1.99 -6.29 -19.35
N SER A 34 3.16 -6.68 -19.85
CA SER A 34 4.25 -7.21 -19.01
C SER A 34 4.74 -6.17 -18.00
N LEU A 35 4.97 -4.94 -18.45
CA LEU A 35 5.40 -3.84 -17.59
C LEU A 35 4.32 -3.47 -16.56
N ARG A 36 3.05 -3.45 -16.99
CA ARG A 36 1.93 -3.19 -16.08
C ARG A 36 1.79 -4.25 -15.00
N LEU A 37 1.91 -5.53 -15.34
CA LEU A 37 1.87 -6.62 -14.37
C LEU A 37 3.03 -6.53 -13.38
N ALA A 38 4.25 -6.28 -13.85
CA ALA A 38 5.40 -6.08 -13.00
C ALA A 38 5.20 -4.89 -12.04
N ALA A 39 4.68 -3.77 -12.53
CA ALA A 39 4.39 -2.58 -11.73
C ALA A 39 3.30 -2.84 -10.67
N GLN A 40 2.25 -3.60 -11.01
CA GLN A 40 1.21 -4.00 -10.05
C GLN A 40 1.77 -4.90 -8.96
N ILE A 41 2.56 -5.92 -9.32
CA ILE A 41 3.22 -6.81 -8.34
C ILE A 41 4.13 -6.00 -7.41
N PHE A 42 4.95 -5.12 -7.99
CA PHE A 42 5.81 -4.22 -7.22
C PHE A 42 4.99 -3.35 -6.25
N THR A 43 3.87 -2.79 -6.70
CA THR A 43 2.98 -1.98 -5.86
C THR A 43 2.43 -2.80 -4.68
N ILE A 44 1.97 -4.04 -4.90
CA ILE A 44 1.49 -4.92 -3.82
C ILE A 44 2.60 -5.20 -2.81
N VAL A 45 3.78 -5.61 -3.29
CA VAL A 45 4.91 -5.97 -2.44
C VAL A 45 5.36 -4.76 -1.61
N TRP A 46 5.41 -3.58 -2.22
CA TRP A 46 5.76 -2.35 -1.51
C TRP A 46 4.73 -2.00 -0.43
N LEU A 47 3.44 -1.99 -0.76
CA LEU A 47 2.38 -1.63 0.20
C LEU A 47 2.30 -2.64 1.36
N THR A 48 2.47 -3.93 1.10
CA THR A 48 2.53 -4.97 2.14
C THR A 48 3.77 -4.81 3.03
N GLY A 49 4.92 -4.47 2.45
CA GLY A 49 6.13 -4.10 3.21
C GLY A 49 5.89 -2.89 4.12
N CYS A 50 5.26 -1.83 3.60
CA CYS A 50 4.90 -0.66 4.39
C CYS A 50 3.92 -1.00 5.53
N ALA A 51 2.92 -1.86 5.26
CA ALA A 51 1.97 -2.32 6.26
C ALA A 51 2.67 -3.10 7.39
N GLY A 52 3.55 -4.03 7.03
CA GLY A 52 4.33 -4.83 7.99
C GLY A 52 5.24 -3.95 8.86
N TRP A 53 5.95 -3.01 8.23
CA TRP A 53 6.80 -2.05 8.96
C TRP A 53 5.98 -1.14 9.89
N ALA A 54 4.83 -0.64 9.44
CA ALA A 54 3.95 0.18 10.27
C ALA A 54 3.46 -0.56 11.53
N VAL A 55 3.05 -1.83 11.38
CA VAL A 55 2.67 -2.69 12.51
C VAL A 55 3.85 -2.88 13.46
N GLN A 56 5.03 -3.21 12.92
CA GLN A 56 6.24 -3.37 13.72
C GLN A 56 6.55 -2.11 14.54
N VAL A 57 6.51 -0.92 13.91
CA VAL A 57 6.81 0.35 14.58
C VAL A 57 5.79 0.67 15.68
N LEU A 58 4.50 0.47 15.42
CA LEU A 58 3.43 0.77 16.39
C LEU A 58 3.42 -0.17 17.61
N TRP A 59 3.86 -1.43 17.45
CA TRP A 59 3.82 -2.47 18.49
C TRP A 59 5.19 -2.94 18.99
N ARG A 60 6.28 -2.23 18.66
CA ARG A 60 7.64 -2.54 19.15
C ARG A 60 7.83 -2.37 20.68
N LEU A 61 6.89 -1.72 21.37
CA LEU A 61 6.86 -1.55 22.84
C LEU A 61 5.55 -2.06 23.43
#